data_AF-A0A1X0S8H7-F1
#
_entry.id   AF-A0A1X0S8H7-F1
#
_cell.length_a   1.000
_cell.length_b   1.000
_cell.length_c   1.000
_cell.angle_alpha   90.00
_cell.angle_beta   90.00
_cell.angle_gamma   90.00
#
_symmetry.space_group_name_H-M   'P 1'
#
loop_
_entity.id
_entity.type
_entity.pdbx_description
1 polymer ?
#
loop_
_entity_poly.entity_id
_entity_poly.type
_entity_poly.pdbx_seq_one_letter_code
_entity_poly.pdbx_strand_id
1 'polypeptide(L)'
;MQNTPAYGKKIDLILRYDGNIKIELSSNEWKRSKAQEDLKLKQQSKSLRTNAAVLNHLNCHYSTDIRELLAMDFIDNVGSLYMLKLTEDGVYAASLLSKPIIPKDPSNIEMFKQTLDYLLKMKTFLVDTTKILK
;
A
#
# COMPACT_ATOMS: atom_id res chain seq x y z
N MET A 1 0.93 -5.49 35.66
CA MET A 1 0.40 -4.89 34.41
C MET A 1 1.48 -5.00 33.35
N GLN A 2 1.27 -5.79 32.30
CA GLN A 2 2.21 -5.85 31.17
C GLN A 2 2.08 -4.54 30.39
N ASN A 3 3.19 -3.81 30.25
CA ASN A 3 3.27 -2.62 29.41
C ASN A 3 3.05 -3.04 27.94
N THR A 4 1.82 -2.92 27.46
CA THR A 4 1.51 -3.05 26.05
C THR A 4 2.22 -1.92 25.30
N PRO A 5 3.16 -2.18 24.39
CA PRO A 5 3.85 -1.10 23.69
C PRO A 5 2.85 -0.33 22.83
N ALA A 6 2.42 0.84 23.31
CA ALA A 6 1.46 1.73 22.68
C ALA A 6 2.08 2.58 21.56
N TYR A 7 3.07 2.05 20.83
CA TYR A 7 3.66 2.77 19.71
C TYR A 7 2.77 2.59 18.48
N GLY A 8 1.96 3.60 18.17
CA GLY A 8 1.35 3.75 16.86
C GLY A 8 2.44 3.76 15.80
N LYS A 9 2.44 2.78 14.89
CA LYS A 9 3.45 2.67 13.85
C LYS A 9 3.32 3.82 12.85
N LYS A 10 4.49 4.34 12.46
CA LYS A 10 4.66 5.35 11.41
C LYS A 10 4.39 4.71 10.04
N ILE A 11 3.99 5.52 9.06
CA ILE A 11 4.09 5.13 7.65
C ILE A 11 5.57 4.89 7.34
N ASP A 12 5.91 3.69 6.92
CA ASP A 12 7.30 3.32 6.65
C ASP A 12 7.75 3.76 5.26
N LEU A 13 6.84 3.79 4.26
CA LEU A 13 7.15 4.19 2.89
C LEU A 13 6.02 4.98 2.24
N ILE A 14 6.30 6.22 1.86
CA ILE A 14 5.45 7.01 0.96
C ILE A 14 6.10 7.01 -0.42
N LEU A 15 5.37 6.55 -1.42
CA LEU A 15 5.78 6.66 -2.81
C LEU A 15 5.29 7.98 -3.38
N ARG A 16 6.20 8.73 -3.99
CA ARG A 16 5.93 10.07 -4.52
C ARG A 16 6.42 10.19 -5.95
N TYR A 17 5.66 10.92 -6.75
CA TYR A 17 6.13 11.48 -8.00
C TYR A 17 6.86 12.79 -7.70
N ASP A 18 8.10 12.90 -8.16
CA ASP A 18 8.97 14.06 -7.95
C ASP A 18 9.20 14.78 -9.30
N GLY A 19 8.12 15.36 -9.84
CA GLY A 19 8.15 16.21 -11.02
C GLY A 19 8.25 17.70 -10.64
N ASN A 20 7.63 18.57 -11.44
CA ASN A 20 7.52 20.00 -11.09
C ASN A 20 6.76 20.24 -9.78
N ILE A 21 5.86 19.31 -9.44
CA ILE A 21 5.14 19.26 -8.17
C ILE A 21 5.36 17.88 -7.54
N LYS A 22 5.43 17.87 -6.21
CA LYS A 22 5.58 16.65 -5.41
C LYS A 22 4.21 16.07 -5.13
N ILE A 23 3.92 14.90 -5.68
CA ILE A 23 2.61 14.25 -5.57
C ILE A 23 2.76 12.91 -4.85
N GLU A 24 1.97 12.67 -3.82
CA GLU A 24 1.92 11.36 -3.16
C GLU A 24 1.10 10.37 -4.01
N LEU A 25 1.69 9.20 -4.29
CA LEU A 25 1.08 8.15 -5.10
C LEU A 25 0.51 7.02 -4.25
N SER A 26 1.18 6.65 -3.17
CA SER A 26 0.66 5.70 -2.17
C SER A 26 1.43 5.74 -0.86
N SER A 27 0.79 5.25 0.20
CA SER A 27 1.35 5.08 1.54
C SER A 27 1.37 3.60 1.90
N ASN A 28 2.51 3.10 2.34
CA ASN A 28 2.76 1.69 2.60
C ASN A 28 3.30 1.50 4.02
N GLU A 29 2.81 0.47 4.73
CA GLU A 29 3.09 0.27 6.16
C GLU A 29 3.63 -1.14 6.46
N TRP A 30 4.60 -1.23 7.37
CA TRP A 30 5.19 -2.48 7.87
C TRP A 30 4.89 -2.64 9.35
N LYS A 31 4.17 -3.72 9.68
CA LYS A 31 3.66 -4.04 11.01
C LYS A 31 4.50 -5.16 11.61
N ARG A 32 4.65 -5.21 12.94
CA ARG A 32 5.39 -6.29 13.62
C ARG A 32 4.41 -7.42 13.93
N SER A 33 4.84 -8.66 13.82
CA SER A 33 4.02 -9.84 14.14
C SER A 33 3.50 -9.84 15.59
N LYS A 34 4.28 -9.32 16.53
CA LYS A 34 3.95 -9.23 17.97
C LYS A 34 2.83 -8.23 18.32
N ALA A 35 2.32 -7.45 17.37
CA ALA A 35 1.15 -6.59 17.63
C ALA A 35 -0.11 -7.44 17.87
N GLN A 36 -1.04 -6.96 18.69
CA GLN A 36 -2.34 -7.61 18.87
C GLN A 36 -3.16 -7.58 17.58
N GLU A 37 -4.02 -8.58 17.37
CA GLU A 37 -4.82 -8.72 16.14
C GLU A 37 -5.80 -7.57 15.93
N ASP A 38 -6.44 -7.09 16.99
CA ASP A 38 -7.34 -5.93 16.92
C ASP A 38 -6.58 -4.66 16.47
N LEU A 39 -5.34 -4.50 16.95
CA LEU A 39 -4.44 -3.42 16.56
C LEU A 39 -4.01 -3.56 15.09
N LYS A 40 -3.73 -4.78 14.62
CA LYS A 40 -3.41 -5.03 13.20
C LYS A 40 -4.59 -4.63 12.30
N LEU A 41 -5.81 -5.02 12.66
CA LEU A 41 -7.03 -4.65 11.91
C LEU A 41 -7.30 -3.14 11.93
N LYS A 42 -7.13 -2.48 13.08
CA LYS A 42 -7.24 -1.02 13.20
C LYS A 42 -6.24 -0.31 12.29
N GLN A 43 -5.00 -0.80 12.25
CA GLN A 43 -3.95 -0.22 11.40
C GLN A 43 -4.18 -0.51 9.91
N GLN A 44 -4.63 -1.71 9.54
CA GLN A 44 -4.99 -2.01 8.15
C GLN A 44 -6.14 -1.10 7.68
N SER A 45 -7.17 -0.92 8.51
CA SER A 45 -8.26 0.02 8.24
C SER A 45 -7.76 1.45 8.09
N LYS A 46 -6.77 1.87 8.89
CA LYS A 46 -6.11 3.17 8.74
C LYS A 46 -5.38 3.28 7.40
N SER A 47 -4.58 2.28 7.03
CA SER A 47 -3.84 2.25 5.76
C SER A 47 -4.76 2.36 4.55
N LEU A 48 -5.89 1.62 4.56
CA LEU A 48 -6.92 1.72 3.52
C LEU A 48 -7.50 3.14 3.41
N ARG A 49 -7.85 3.77 4.54
CA ARG A 49 -8.38 5.15 4.53
C ARG A 49 -7.34 6.18 4.09
N THR A 50 -6.08 6.03 4.51
CA THR A 50 -5.00 6.91 4.07
C THR A 50 -4.81 6.83 2.57
N ASN A 51 -4.77 5.62 2.01
CA ASN A 51 -4.65 5.44 0.56
C ASN A 51 -5.92 5.87 -0.20
N ALA A 52 -7.12 5.77 0.41
CA ALA A 52 -8.33 6.35 -0.16
C ALA A 52 -8.24 7.87 -0.25
N ALA A 53 -7.71 8.54 0.77
CA ALA A 53 -7.49 9.98 0.75
C ALA A 53 -6.45 10.38 -0.32
N VAL A 54 -5.38 9.59 -0.48
CA VAL A 54 -4.40 9.80 -1.57
C VAL A 54 -5.07 9.65 -2.93
N LEU A 55 -5.84 8.58 -3.16
CA LEU A 55 -6.55 8.38 -4.42
C LEU A 55 -7.58 9.49 -4.69
N ASN A 56 -8.32 9.92 -3.67
CA ASN A 56 -9.24 11.05 -3.78
C ASN A 56 -8.50 12.33 -4.20
N HIS A 57 -7.37 12.61 -3.56
CA HIS A 57 -6.56 13.78 -3.89
C HIS A 57 -6.04 13.69 -5.33
N LEU A 58 -5.58 12.51 -5.77
CA LEU A 58 -5.16 12.28 -7.15
C LEU A 58 -6.29 12.55 -8.15
N ASN A 59 -7.47 12.02 -7.87
CA ASN A 59 -8.64 12.11 -8.72
C ASN A 59 -9.16 13.55 -8.82
N CYS A 60 -9.27 14.26 -7.70
CA CYS A 60 -9.85 15.61 -7.64
C CYS A 60 -8.90 16.72 -8.11
N HIS A 61 -7.59 16.56 -7.91
CA HIS A 61 -6.64 17.65 -8.15
C HIS A 61 -5.75 17.48 -9.37
N TYR A 62 -5.63 16.27 -9.92
CA TYR A 62 -4.76 16.04 -11.08
C TYR A 62 -5.49 15.43 -12.26
N SER A 63 -6.23 14.33 -12.09
CA SER A 63 -7.00 13.74 -13.19
C SER A 63 -8.09 12.80 -12.73
N THR A 64 -9.31 12.97 -13.27
CA THR A 64 -10.44 12.08 -13.03
C THR A 64 -10.26 10.67 -13.59
N ASP A 65 -9.28 10.48 -14.49
CA ASP A 65 -8.90 9.18 -15.04
C ASP A 65 -8.15 8.32 -14.02
N ILE A 66 -7.57 8.94 -12.99
CA ILE A 66 -6.90 8.23 -11.89
C ILE A 66 -7.97 7.76 -10.92
N ARG A 67 -8.43 6.52 -11.10
CA ARG A 67 -9.47 5.88 -10.28
C ARG A 67 -8.96 4.68 -9.48
N GLU A 68 -7.68 4.35 -9.63
CA GLU A 68 -7.06 3.18 -9.05
C GLU A 68 -5.71 3.54 -8.41
N LEU A 69 -5.36 2.86 -7.33
CA LEU A 69 -4.11 3.04 -6.59
C LEU A 69 -3.62 1.70 -6.04
N LEU A 70 -2.33 1.41 -6.19
CA LEU A 70 -1.68 0.25 -5.58
C LEU A 70 -0.95 0.63 -4.29
N ALA A 71 -1.16 -0.17 -3.24
CA ALA A 71 -0.46 -0.03 -1.97
C ALA A 71 -0.23 -1.40 -1.31
N MET A 72 0.72 -1.43 -0.38
CA MET A 72 1.15 -2.62 0.33
C MET A 72 1.14 -2.40 1.84
N ASP A 73 0.65 -3.42 2.53
CA ASP A 73 0.70 -3.53 3.98
C ASP A 73 1.41 -4.83 4.36
N PHE A 74 2.52 -4.74 5.09
CA PHE A 74 3.22 -5.90 5.62
C PHE A 74 2.88 -6.15 7.08
N ILE A 75 2.74 -7.42 7.44
CA ILE A 75 2.80 -7.90 8.82
C ILE A 75 4.00 -8.84 8.89
N ASP A 76 5.05 -8.37 9.54
CA ASP A 76 6.35 -9.03 9.60
C ASP A 76 6.89 -9.25 8.17
N ASN A 77 6.94 -10.49 7.71
CA ASN A 77 7.46 -10.85 6.40
C ASN A 77 6.39 -11.21 5.36
N VAL A 78 5.11 -11.04 5.70
CA VAL A 78 3.98 -11.30 4.80
C VAL A 78 3.28 -10.00 4.49
N GLY A 79 3.25 -9.64 3.21
CA GLY A 79 2.58 -8.48 2.64
C GLY A 79 1.17 -8.79 2.18
N SER A 80 0.38 -7.73 2.06
CA SER A 80 -0.86 -7.67 1.31
C SER A 80 -0.72 -6.54 0.30
N LEU A 81 -0.48 -6.89 -0.96
CA LEU A 81 -0.54 -5.93 -2.06
C LEU A 81 -2.00 -5.86 -2.52
N TYR A 82 -2.58 -4.66 -2.48
CA TYR A 82 -3.96 -4.45 -2.85
C TYR A 82 -4.11 -3.30 -3.86
N MET A 83 -5.15 -3.40 -4.66
CA MET A 83 -5.68 -2.32 -5.48
C MET A 83 -6.82 -1.66 -4.74
N LEU A 84 -6.75 -0.34 -4.60
CA LEU A 84 -7.86 0.48 -4.18
C LEU A 84 -8.49 1.13 -5.39
N LYS A 85 -9.81 1.00 -5.55
CA LYS A 85 -10.56 1.54 -6.68
C LYS A 85 -11.67 2.46 -6.20
N LEU A 86 -11.77 3.64 -6.82
CA LEU A 86 -12.90 4.54 -6.68
C LEU A 86 -14.00 4.10 -7.65
N THR A 87 -15.10 3.56 -7.12
CA THR A 87 -16.25 3.10 -7.90
C THR A 87 -17.06 4.28 -8.44
N GLU A 88 -17.93 4.02 -9.42
CA GLU A 88 -18.83 5.03 -9.99
C GLU A 88 -19.76 5.64 -8.93
N ASP A 89 -20.15 4.84 -7.93
CA ASP A 89 -20.97 5.26 -6.79
C ASP A 89 -20.21 6.09 -5.74
N GLY A 90 -18.94 6.43 -5.99
CA GLY A 90 -18.11 7.22 -5.07
C GLY A 90 -17.59 6.44 -3.85
N VAL A 91 -17.63 5.10 -3.89
CA VAL A 91 -17.13 4.23 -2.82
C VAL A 91 -15.72 3.75 -3.14
N TYR A 92 -14.90 3.57 -2.11
CA TYR A 92 -13.55 3.01 -2.23
C TYR A 92 -13.57 1.51 -1.94
N ALA A 93 -13.28 0.69 -2.95
CA ALA A 93 -13.22 -0.77 -2.83
C ALA A 93 -11.76 -1.26 -2.90
N ALA A 94 -11.35 -2.05 -1.92
CA ALA A 94 -10.02 -2.65 -1.88
C ALA A 94 -10.07 -4.12 -2.31
N SER A 95 -9.22 -4.50 -3.25
CA SER A 95 -9.06 -5.89 -3.73
C SER A 95 -7.64 -6.37 -3.52
N LEU A 96 -7.49 -7.53 -2.87
CA LEU A 96 -6.18 -8.15 -2.68
C LEU A 96 -5.67 -8.71 -4.02
N LEU A 97 -4.48 -8.30 -4.45
CA LEU A 97 -3.86 -8.77 -5.68
C LEU A 97 -2.87 -9.91 -5.44
N SER A 98 -2.10 -9.82 -4.37
CA SER A 98 -1.14 -10.85 -3.97
C SER A 98 -0.77 -10.73 -2.50
N LYS A 99 -0.11 -11.78 -2.00
CA LYS A 99 0.53 -11.79 -0.68
C LYS A 99 2.04 -11.87 -0.85
N PRO A 100 2.75 -10.76 -1.07
CA PRO A 100 4.21 -10.76 -1.13
C PRO A 100 4.82 -11.38 0.12
N ILE A 101 5.83 -12.22 -0.04
CA ILE A 101 6.57 -12.83 1.06
C ILE A 101 8.03 -12.37 0.98
N ILE A 102 8.58 -11.95 2.11
CA ILE A 102 10.02 -11.75 2.29
C ILE A 102 10.56 -13.02 2.97
N PRO A 103 11.35 -13.86 2.29
CA PRO A 103 11.90 -15.06 2.92
C PRO A 103 12.83 -14.68 4.08
N LYS A 104 12.66 -15.36 5.21
CA LYS A 104 13.59 -15.27 6.35
C LYS A 104 14.69 -16.32 6.29
N ASP A 105 14.51 -17.33 5.42
CA ASP A 105 15.42 -18.45 5.22
C ASP A 105 15.72 -18.57 3.72
N PRO A 106 17.01 -18.66 3.31
CA PRO A 106 17.39 -18.83 1.91
C PRO A 106 16.76 -20.04 1.20
N SER A 107 16.41 -21.10 1.92
CA SER A 107 15.70 -22.26 1.36
C SER A 107 14.33 -21.91 0.76
N ASN A 108 13.73 -20.80 1.22
CA ASN A 108 12.43 -20.30 0.75
C ASN A 108 12.55 -19.21 -0.31
N ILE A 109 13.73 -19.00 -0.91
CA ILE A 109 13.96 -17.94 -1.90
C ILE A 109 13.05 -18.06 -3.13
N GLU A 110 12.63 -19.27 -3.48
CA GLU A 110 11.71 -19.50 -4.59
C GLU A 110 10.38 -18.75 -4.39
N MET A 111 9.90 -18.65 -3.15
CA MET A 111 8.69 -17.91 -2.81
C MET A 111 8.84 -16.40 -3.06
N PHE A 112 10.07 -15.88 -3.13
CA PHE A 112 10.33 -14.48 -3.41
C PHE A 112 10.10 -14.10 -4.87
N LYS A 113 10.10 -15.06 -5.80
CA LYS A 113 9.87 -14.77 -7.22
C LYS A 113 8.51 -14.09 -7.45
N GLN A 114 7.47 -14.61 -6.82
CA GLN A 114 6.14 -13.99 -6.88
C GLN A 114 6.14 -12.57 -6.30
N THR A 115 6.86 -12.35 -5.19
CA THR A 115 7.04 -11.00 -4.62
C THR A 115 7.65 -10.05 -5.64
N LEU A 116 8.74 -10.46 -6.30
CA LEU A 116 9.40 -9.67 -7.33
C LEU A 116 8.47 -9.35 -8.50
N ASP A 117 7.73 -10.34 -9.00
CA ASP A 117 6.79 -10.14 -10.10
C ASP A 117 5.75 -9.06 -9.78
N TYR A 118 5.17 -9.10 -8.59
CA TYR A 118 4.17 -8.13 -8.17
C TYR A 118 4.75 -6.76 -7.82
N LEU A 119 5.99 -6.69 -7.32
CA LEU A 119 6.69 -5.42 -7.14
C LEU A 119 7.00 -4.75 -8.50
N LEU A 120 7.37 -5.52 -9.52
CA LEU A 120 7.59 -5.02 -10.87
C LEU A 120 6.28 -4.57 -11.53
N LYS A 121 5.18 -5.30 -11.33
CA LYS A 121 3.83 -4.87 -11.74
C LYS A 121 3.43 -3.56 -11.06
N MET A 122 3.66 -3.45 -9.75
CA MET A 122 3.39 -2.23 -9.00
C MET A 122 4.22 -1.05 -9.52
N LYS A 123 5.51 -1.25 -9.80
CA LYS A 123 6.36 -0.22 -10.41
C LYS A 123 5.80 0.24 -11.75
N THR A 124 5.42 -0.71 -12.61
CA THR A 124 4.87 -0.40 -13.95
C THR A 124 3.60 0.43 -13.83
N PHE A 125 2.67 0.01 -12.97
CA PHE A 125 1.45 0.74 -12.66
C PHE A 125 1.74 2.17 -12.21
N LEU A 126 2.65 2.37 -11.24
CA LEU A 126 2.99 3.70 -10.74
C LEU A 126 3.58 4.58 -11.84
N VAL A 127 4.49 4.05 -12.66
CA VAL A 127 5.06 4.78 -13.80
C VAL A 127 3.97 5.17 -14.79
N ASP A 128 3.02 4.29 -15.09
CA ASP A 128 1.90 4.61 -15.96
C ASP A 128 0.98 5.68 -15.36
N THR A 129 0.70 5.64 -14.05
CA THR A 129 -0.02 6.71 -13.35
C THR A 129 0.70 8.05 -13.50
N THR A 130 2.03 8.10 -13.38
CA THR A 130 2.77 9.36 -13.51
C THR A 130 2.69 9.99 -14.90
N LYS A 131 2.44 9.20 -15.96
CA LYS A 131 2.24 9.74 -17.33
C LYS A 131 0.94 10.53 -17.46
N ILE A 132 -0.03 10.29 -16.56
CA ILE A 132 -1.30 11.01 -16.49
C ILE A 132 -1.14 12.33 -15.72
N LEU A 133 -0.24 12.38 -14.74
CA LEU A 133 0.00 13.50 -13.83
C LEU A 133 0.78 14.69 -14.46
N LYS A 134 0.57 14.99 -15.75
CA LYS A 134 1.30 16.01 -16.52
C LYS A 134 1.26 17.40 -15.87
#